data_AF-A0A847I8Z8-F1
#
_entry.id   AF-A0A847I8Z8-F1
#
_cell.length_a   1.000
_cell.length_b   1.000
_cell.length_c   1.000
_cell.angle_alpha   90.00
_cell.angle_beta   90.00
_cell.angle_gamma   90.00
#
_symmetry.space_group_name_H-M   'P 1'
#
loop_
_entity.id
_entity.type
_entity.pdbx_description
1 polymer ?
#
loop_
_entity_poly.entity_id
_entity_poly.type
_entity_poly.pdbx_seq_one_letter_code
_entity_poly.pdbx_strand_id
1 'polypeptide(L)'
;MKGISDDFSEVAFDASIDRVWVRFRCELADRLDVMGTDRPVTVYALWTEMFGPQPTIVFHHTANHRLRLTIANQDLYPYGPESEQRVGLLTGEGWRALRDDTCIREFAQRRVDDAALAAQFALREVWGVPDPTYLVSDHADVLRTFITPHAAAREPKMR
;
A
#
# COMPACT_ATOMS: atom_id res chain seq x y z
N MET A 1 -1.37 -40.36 -10.64
CA MET A 1 -0.57 -39.15 -10.93
C MET A 1 -1.54 -37.99 -11.13
N LYS A 2 -1.84 -37.26 -10.06
CA LYS A 2 -2.70 -36.07 -10.04
C LYS A 2 -2.23 -35.30 -8.80
N GLY A 3 -1.46 -34.22 -8.99
CA GLY A 3 -0.83 -33.51 -7.85
C GLY A 3 0.39 -32.66 -8.20
N ILE A 4 1.02 -32.84 -9.37
CA ILE A 4 2.19 -32.01 -9.74
C ILE A 4 1.79 -30.74 -10.52
N SER A 5 0.65 -30.75 -11.20
CA SER A 5 0.23 -29.62 -12.05
C SER A 5 -0.48 -28.49 -11.28
N ASP A 6 -1.13 -28.81 -10.16
CA ASP A 6 -1.93 -27.86 -9.38
C ASP A 6 -1.01 -27.05 -8.43
N ASP A 7 -0.15 -27.74 -7.68
CA ASP A 7 0.90 -27.13 -6.84
C ASP A 7 1.86 -26.23 -7.65
N PHE A 8 2.21 -26.61 -8.88
CA PHE A 8 3.04 -25.76 -9.76
C PHE A 8 2.30 -24.50 -10.22
N SER A 9 0.97 -24.56 -10.35
CA SER A 9 0.14 -23.41 -10.70
C SER A 9 -0.05 -22.46 -9.52
N GLU A 10 -0.25 -22.98 -8.30
CA GLU A 10 -0.39 -22.19 -7.07
C GLU A 10 0.92 -21.44 -6.75
N VAL A 11 2.06 -22.14 -6.74
CA VAL A 11 3.38 -21.52 -6.50
C VAL A 11 3.71 -20.46 -7.55
N ALA A 12 3.36 -20.70 -8.82
CA ALA A 12 3.56 -19.72 -9.88
C ALA A 12 2.67 -18.48 -9.72
N PHE A 13 1.43 -18.69 -9.23
CA PHE A 13 0.49 -17.61 -8.94
C PHE A 13 0.98 -16.74 -7.78
N ASP A 14 1.35 -17.35 -6.65
CA ASP A 14 1.88 -16.62 -5.48
C ASP A 14 3.14 -15.83 -5.83
N ALA A 15 4.06 -16.46 -6.58
CA ALA A 15 5.26 -15.79 -7.06
C ALA A 15 4.94 -14.60 -8.00
N SER A 16 3.83 -14.65 -8.73
CA SER A 16 3.38 -13.54 -9.57
C SER A 16 2.85 -12.38 -8.73
N ILE A 17 2.04 -12.66 -7.70
CA ILE A 17 1.50 -11.67 -6.78
C ILE A 17 2.64 -10.98 -6.01
N ASP A 18 3.63 -11.72 -5.56
CA ASP A 18 4.79 -11.16 -4.86
C ASP A 18 5.59 -10.20 -5.74
N ARG A 19 5.76 -10.51 -7.03
CA ARG A 19 6.42 -9.59 -7.99
C ARG A 19 5.64 -8.29 -8.16
N VAL A 20 4.33 -8.38 -8.18
CA VAL A 20 3.44 -7.21 -8.32
C VAL A 20 3.55 -6.33 -7.06
N TRP A 21 3.57 -6.92 -5.86
CA TRP A 21 3.83 -6.20 -4.61
C TRP A 21 5.24 -5.57 -4.54
N VAL A 22 6.27 -6.26 -5.03
CA VAL A 22 7.63 -5.69 -5.13
C VAL A 22 7.61 -4.45 -6.01
N ARG A 23 6.96 -4.51 -7.18
CA ARG A 23 6.84 -3.37 -8.09
C ARG A 23 6.09 -2.22 -7.45
N PHE A 24 4.98 -2.49 -6.77
CA PHE A 24 4.23 -1.49 -6.02
C PHE A 24 5.14 -0.74 -5.03
N ARG A 25 5.94 -1.46 -4.23
CA ARG A 25 6.85 -0.83 -3.27
C ARG A 25 7.86 0.10 -3.94
N CYS A 26 8.46 -0.33 -5.05
CA CYS A 26 9.40 0.50 -5.80
C CYS A 26 8.71 1.77 -6.32
N GLU A 27 7.56 1.64 -6.96
CA GLU A 27 6.80 2.80 -7.47
C GLU A 27 6.34 3.73 -6.35
N LEU A 28 5.99 3.20 -5.18
CA LEU A 28 5.64 4.00 -4.01
C LEU A 28 6.87 4.72 -3.44
N ALA A 29 8.00 4.03 -3.28
CA ALA A 29 9.25 4.63 -2.80
C ALA A 29 9.69 5.79 -3.71
N ASP A 30 9.64 5.61 -5.03
CA ASP A 30 9.95 6.66 -6.01
C ASP A 30 9.03 7.89 -5.84
N ARG A 31 7.71 7.66 -5.63
CA ARG A 31 6.75 8.75 -5.39
C ARG A 31 7.01 9.47 -4.06
N LEU A 32 7.38 8.74 -3.02
CA LEU A 32 7.69 9.30 -1.71
C LEU A 32 9.01 10.09 -1.70
N ASP A 33 9.98 9.70 -2.52
CA ASP A 33 11.27 10.40 -2.65
C ASP A 33 11.10 11.78 -3.29
N VAL A 34 10.20 11.90 -4.28
CA VAL A 34 9.89 13.17 -4.96
C VAL A 34 8.76 13.96 -4.31
N MET A 35 8.18 13.45 -3.21
CA MET A 35 7.08 14.10 -2.50
C MET A 35 7.54 15.42 -1.88
N GLY A 36 6.81 16.50 -2.17
CA GLY A 36 7.05 17.81 -1.57
C GLY A 36 6.47 17.92 -0.16
N THR A 37 7.01 18.83 0.66
CA THR A 37 6.56 19.02 2.05
C THR A 37 5.10 19.46 2.16
N ASP A 38 4.61 20.28 1.22
CA ASP A 38 3.27 20.87 1.27
C ASP A 38 2.21 20.05 0.52
N ARG A 39 2.57 18.86 0.02
CA ARG A 39 1.69 18.02 -0.79
C ARG A 39 1.70 16.60 -0.25
N PRO A 40 0.79 16.28 0.69
CA PRO A 40 0.58 14.90 1.12
C PRO A 40 0.26 14.00 -0.08
N VAL A 41 0.68 12.75 0.01
CA VAL A 41 0.25 11.69 -0.90
C VAL A 41 -0.70 10.81 -0.13
N THR A 42 -1.87 10.53 -0.68
CA THR A 42 -2.80 9.54 -0.15
C THR A 42 -2.74 8.31 -1.03
N VAL A 43 -2.61 7.13 -0.44
CA VAL A 43 -2.82 5.86 -1.12
C VAL A 43 -4.10 5.26 -0.59
N TYR A 44 -5.00 4.88 -1.50
CA TYR A 44 -6.24 4.21 -1.14
C TYR A 44 -6.63 3.14 -2.15
N ALA A 45 -7.42 2.16 -1.71
CA ALA A 45 -7.95 1.13 -2.59
C ALA A 45 -9.25 1.61 -3.27
N LEU A 46 -9.37 1.45 -4.57
CA LEU A 46 -10.57 1.81 -5.35
C LEU A 46 -11.75 0.84 -5.16
N TRP A 47 -11.58 -0.24 -4.41
CA TRP A 47 -12.72 -1.08 -4.05
C TRP A 47 -13.53 -0.35 -2.97
N THR A 48 -14.82 -0.13 -3.17
CA THR A 48 -15.63 0.66 -2.23
C THR A 48 -16.93 -0.04 -1.83
N GLU A 49 -17.23 0.14 -0.54
CA GLU A 49 -18.52 0.10 0.17
C GLU A 49 -19.28 -1.20 0.35
N MET A 50 -19.13 -2.24 -0.49
CA MET A 50 -19.90 -3.46 -0.26
C MET A 50 -19.38 -4.31 0.93
N PHE A 51 -18.14 -4.10 1.38
CA PHE A 51 -17.43 -4.97 2.34
C PHE A 51 -16.72 -4.26 3.50
N GLY A 52 -16.88 -2.94 3.67
CA GLY A 52 -16.27 -2.19 4.78
C GLY A 52 -15.61 -0.87 4.36
N PRO A 53 -14.89 -0.21 5.30
CA PRO A 53 -14.23 1.06 5.07
C PRO A 53 -13.09 0.93 4.06
N GLN A 54 -12.80 2.03 3.37
CA GLN A 54 -11.80 2.10 2.32
C GLN A 54 -10.39 2.09 2.92
N PRO A 55 -9.54 1.08 2.61
CA PRO A 55 -8.14 1.10 3.01
C PRO A 55 -7.47 2.39 2.53
N THR A 56 -6.96 3.19 3.48
CA THR A 56 -6.39 4.51 3.21
C THR A 56 -5.16 4.75 4.08
N ILE A 57 -4.08 5.23 3.44
CA ILE A 57 -2.85 5.66 4.12
C ILE A 57 -2.49 7.04 3.62
N VAL A 58 -2.32 7.99 4.54
CA VAL A 58 -1.87 9.35 4.24
C VAL A 58 -0.38 9.47 4.56
N PHE A 59 0.38 9.92 3.57
CA PHE A 59 1.81 10.19 3.66
C PHE A 59 2.04 11.69 3.66
N HIS A 60 2.80 12.20 4.62
CA HIS A 60 3.19 13.61 4.63
C HIS A 60 4.54 13.81 5.29
N HIS A 61 5.19 14.92 4.96
CA HIS A 61 6.36 15.37 5.70
C HIS A 61 5.94 16.16 6.93
N THR A 62 6.53 15.81 8.06
CA THR A 62 6.36 16.55 9.31
C THR A 62 7.32 17.74 9.37
N ALA A 63 7.07 18.68 10.28
CA ALA A 63 7.94 19.85 10.49
C ALA A 63 9.41 19.50 10.86
N ASN A 64 9.68 18.29 11.35
CA ASN A 64 11.03 17.81 11.67
C ASN A 64 11.65 16.95 10.54
N HIS A 65 11.21 17.14 9.29
CA HIS A 65 11.73 16.44 8.11
C HIS A 65 11.65 14.91 8.20
N ARG A 66 10.59 14.40 8.83
CA ARG A 66 10.29 12.96 8.82
C ARG A 66 9.18 12.68 7.84
N LEU A 67 9.19 11.48 7.29
CA LEU A 67 8.06 10.95 6.53
C LEU A 67 7.12 10.25 7.51
N ARG A 68 5.88 10.73 7.63
CA ARG A 68 4.85 10.12 8.46
C ARG A 68 3.81 9.43 7.59
N LEU A 69 3.49 8.19 7.96
CA LEU A 69 2.33 7.45 7.50
C LEU A 69 1.26 7.56 8.58
N THR A 70 0.03 7.83 8.16
CA THR A 70 -1.14 7.93 9.04
C THR A 70 -2.27 7.08 8.49
N ILE A 71 -2.90 6.32 9.38
CA ILE A 71 -4.12 5.55 9.13
C ILE A 71 -5.15 6.01 10.15
N ALA A 72 -6.36 6.37 9.72
CA ALA A 72 -7.44 6.62 10.66
C ALA A 72 -8.09 5.29 11.08
N ASN A 73 -8.42 5.14 12.37
CA ASN A 73 -9.01 3.89 12.87
C ASN A 73 -10.36 3.58 12.21
N GLN A 74 -11.11 4.62 11.81
CA GLN A 74 -12.35 4.47 11.03
C GLN A 74 -12.13 3.80 9.67
N ASP A 75 -10.92 3.91 9.10
CA ASP A 75 -10.56 3.29 7.82
C ASP A 75 -10.16 1.82 8.00
N LEU A 76 -9.85 1.39 9.24
CA LEU A 76 -9.47 0.01 9.54
C LEU A 76 -10.66 -0.92 9.48
N TYR A 77 -11.71 -0.66 10.26
CA TYR A 77 -12.94 -1.45 10.24
C TYR A 77 -14.05 -0.71 11.01
N PRO A 78 -15.34 -0.87 10.66
CA PRO A 78 -16.42 -0.14 11.32
C PRO A 78 -16.85 -0.80 12.65
N TYR A 79 -16.46 -2.06 12.88
CA TYR A 79 -16.78 -2.81 14.09
C TYR A 79 -15.58 -2.85 15.05
N GLY A 80 -15.86 -2.61 16.34
CA GLY A 80 -14.86 -2.41 17.39
C GLY A 80 -13.85 -3.56 17.55
N PRO A 81 -14.28 -4.82 17.77
CA PRO A 81 -13.36 -5.93 18.02
C PRO A 81 -12.36 -6.18 16.89
N GLU A 82 -12.82 -6.15 15.64
CA GLU A 82 -11.95 -6.33 14.47
C GLU A 82 -11.06 -5.11 14.24
N SER A 83 -11.55 -3.91 14.54
CA SER A 83 -10.71 -2.69 14.50
C SER A 83 -9.57 -2.77 15.53
N GLU A 84 -9.86 -3.19 16.77
CA GLU A 84 -8.84 -3.43 17.80
C GLU A 84 -7.81 -4.48 17.38
N GLN A 85 -8.26 -5.56 16.74
CA GLN A 85 -7.36 -6.58 16.19
C GLN A 85 -6.41 -6.00 15.13
N ARG A 86 -6.93 -5.18 14.20
CA ARG A 86 -6.13 -4.52 13.15
C ARG A 86 -5.16 -3.51 13.73
N VAL A 87 -5.56 -2.73 14.74
CA VAL A 87 -4.66 -1.87 15.52
C VAL A 87 -3.57 -2.70 16.20
N GLY A 88 -3.92 -3.88 16.74
CA GLY A 88 -2.97 -4.83 17.30
C GLY A 88 -1.91 -5.28 16.29
N LEU A 89 -2.30 -5.61 15.05
CA LEU A 89 -1.36 -5.98 13.98
C LEU A 89 -0.43 -4.81 13.63
N LEU A 90 -0.96 -3.60 13.47
CA LEU A 90 -0.15 -2.42 13.19
C LEU A 90 0.84 -2.12 14.32
N THR A 91 0.38 -2.14 15.57
CA THR A 91 1.24 -1.86 16.73
C THR A 91 2.33 -2.92 16.93
N GLY A 92 2.04 -4.18 16.62
CA GLY A 92 3.04 -5.26 16.54
C GLY A 92 4.16 -4.98 15.54
N GLU A 93 3.86 -4.25 14.47
CA GLU A 93 4.83 -3.81 13.44
C GLU A 93 5.41 -2.41 13.70
N GLY A 94 5.29 -1.88 14.92
CA GLY A 94 5.92 -0.62 15.32
C GLY A 94 5.16 0.65 14.91
N TRP A 95 3.89 0.53 14.53
CA TRP A 95 2.99 1.68 14.48
C TRP A 95 2.60 2.13 15.89
N ARG A 96 2.29 3.41 16.05
CA ARG A 96 1.83 4.00 17.31
C ARG A 96 0.38 4.41 17.18
N ALA A 97 -0.48 3.83 18.01
CA ALA A 97 -1.85 4.32 18.19
C ALA A 97 -1.84 5.63 18.99
N LEU A 98 -2.57 6.63 18.51
CA LEU A 98 -2.73 7.94 19.13
C LEU A 98 -4.13 8.07 19.74
N ARG A 99 -4.32 9.13 20.54
CA ARG A 99 -5.60 9.40 21.23
C ARG A 99 -6.67 10.00 20.31
N ASP A 100 -6.28 10.45 19.13
CA ASP A 100 -7.16 11.05 18.11
C ASP A 100 -7.67 10.00 17.10
N ASP A 101 -7.70 8.73 17.50
CA ASP A 101 -8.13 7.60 16.67
C ASP A 101 -7.33 7.43 15.37
N THR A 102 -6.02 7.68 15.45
CA THR A 102 -5.09 7.39 14.34
C THR A 102 -3.97 6.44 14.75
N CYS A 103 -3.49 5.67 13.79
CA CYS A 103 -2.25 4.92 13.87
C CYS A 103 -1.20 5.58 12.99
N ILE A 104 -0.02 5.86 13.55
CA ILE A 104 1.07 6.52 12.82
C ILE A 104 2.37 5.71 12.84
N ARG A 105 3.16 5.85 11.78
CA ARG A 105 4.55 5.37 11.74
C ARG A 105 5.43 6.41 11.05
N GLU A 106 6.61 6.65 11.61
CA GLU A 106 7.48 7.73 11.17
C GLU A 106 8.87 7.25 10.79
N PHE A 107 9.36 7.70 9.64
CA PHE A 107 10.64 7.34 9.08
C PHE A 107 11.50 8.59 8.89
N ALA A 108 12.82 8.41 8.86
CA ALA A 108 13.69 9.46 8.33
C ALA A 108 13.37 9.65 6.85
N GLN A 109 13.44 10.89 6.33
CA GLN A 109 13.07 11.19 4.94
C GLN A 109 13.75 10.28 3.91
N ARG A 110 15.02 9.94 4.10
CA ARG A 110 15.79 9.04 3.23
C ARG A 110 15.43 7.55 3.31
N ARG A 111 14.50 7.15 4.17
CA ARG A 111 14.10 5.74 4.40
C ARG A 111 12.75 5.46 3.73
N VAL A 112 12.61 5.89 2.48
CA VAL A 112 11.39 5.72 1.68
C VAL A 112 11.07 4.25 1.41
N ASP A 113 12.09 3.39 1.28
CA ASP A 113 11.90 1.95 1.12
C ASP A 113 11.26 1.31 2.35
N ASP A 114 11.70 1.67 3.55
CA ASP A 114 11.09 1.19 4.80
C ASP A 114 9.64 1.67 4.93
N ALA A 115 9.38 2.91 4.52
CA ALA A 115 8.03 3.47 4.50
C ALA A 115 7.12 2.70 3.53
N ALA A 116 7.61 2.40 2.32
CA ALA A 116 6.88 1.61 1.34
C ALA A 116 6.64 0.16 1.82
N LEU A 117 7.60 -0.44 2.52
CA LEU A 117 7.45 -1.74 3.18
C LEU A 117 6.35 -1.73 4.25
N ALA A 118 6.34 -0.71 5.11
CA ALA A 118 5.30 -0.56 6.14
C ALA A 118 3.91 -0.33 5.53
N ALA A 119 3.84 0.43 4.43
CA ALA A 119 2.60 0.62 3.68
C ALA A 119 2.10 -0.68 3.04
N GLN A 120 2.99 -1.46 2.41
CA GLN A 120 2.63 -2.79 1.90
C GLN A 120 2.07 -3.67 3.03
N PHE A 121 2.75 -3.74 4.19
CA PHE A 121 2.27 -4.56 5.31
C PHE A 121 0.85 -4.17 5.72
N ALA A 122 0.60 -2.87 5.92
CA ALA A 122 -0.74 -2.40 6.28
C ALA A 122 -1.78 -2.82 5.21
N LEU A 123 -1.49 -2.57 3.93
CA LEU A 123 -2.43 -2.88 2.84
C LEU A 123 -2.67 -4.38 2.67
N ARG A 124 -1.60 -5.19 2.62
CA ARG A 124 -1.68 -6.62 2.34
C ARG A 124 -2.10 -7.44 3.56
N GLU A 125 -1.49 -7.19 4.71
CA GLU A 125 -1.64 -8.06 5.89
C GLU A 125 -2.73 -7.57 6.86
N VAL A 126 -2.94 -6.24 6.98
CA VAL A 126 -3.95 -5.69 7.91
C VAL A 126 -5.31 -5.55 7.22
N TRP A 127 -5.34 -5.01 6.00
CA TRP A 127 -6.57 -4.87 5.22
C TRP A 127 -6.89 -6.06 4.33
N GLY A 128 -5.92 -6.93 4.02
CA GLY A 128 -6.15 -8.06 3.12
C GLY A 128 -6.30 -7.64 1.66
N VAL A 129 -5.71 -6.51 1.24
CA VAL A 129 -5.72 -6.11 -0.18
C VAL A 129 -5.02 -7.22 -0.99
N PRO A 130 -5.69 -7.87 -1.95
CA PRO A 130 -5.13 -9.03 -2.63
C PRO A 130 -4.07 -8.63 -3.66
N ASP A 131 -4.29 -7.51 -4.36
CA ASP A 131 -3.44 -7.04 -5.46
C ASP A 131 -3.32 -5.50 -5.42
N PRO A 132 -2.10 -4.93 -5.54
CA PRO A 132 -1.91 -3.48 -5.51
C PRO A 132 -2.41 -2.75 -6.77
N THR A 133 -2.85 -3.44 -7.82
CA THR A 133 -3.56 -2.83 -8.97
C THR A 133 -4.87 -2.18 -8.56
N TYR A 134 -5.47 -2.57 -7.43
CA TYR A 134 -6.62 -1.90 -6.83
C TYR A 134 -6.26 -0.57 -6.16
N LEU A 135 -4.97 -0.27 -6.00
CA LEU A 135 -4.50 0.92 -5.32
C LEU A 135 -4.33 2.08 -6.29
N VAL A 136 -4.70 3.25 -5.81
CA VAL A 136 -4.41 4.52 -6.46
C VAL A 136 -3.75 5.47 -5.49
N SER A 137 -3.04 6.45 -6.04
CA SER A 137 -2.60 7.63 -5.30
C SER A 137 -3.10 8.91 -5.92
N ASP A 138 -3.36 9.92 -5.12
CA ASP A 138 -3.74 11.28 -5.54
C ASP A 138 -2.54 12.21 -5.81
N HIS A 139 -1.34 11.65 -6.01
CA HIS A 139 -0.10 12.41 -6.16
C HIS A 139 -0.21 13.52 -7.21
N ALA A 140 -0.01 14.77 -6.76
CA ALA A 140 -0.09 15.99 -7.55
C ALA A 140 -1.46 16.23 -8.20
N ASP A 141 -2.53 15.97 -7.45
CA ASP A 141 -3.94 16.18 -7.85
C ASP A 141 -4.38 15.34 -9.04
N VAL A 142 -3.63 14.26 -9.32
CA VAL A 142 -3.93 13.31 -10.40
C VAL A 142 -4.03 11.92 -9.79
N LEU A 143 -5.17 11.27 -10.00
CA LEU A 143 -5.34 9.86 -9.67
C LEU A 143 -4.42 9.01 -10.55
N ARG A 144 -3.47 8.33 -9.91
CA ARG A 144 -2.54 7.43 -10.57
C ARG A 144 -2.69 6.05 -9.98
N THR A 145 -2.99 5.08 -10.85
CA THR A 145 -2.88 3.67 -10.47
C THR A 145 -1.42 3.35 -10.16
N PHE A 146 -1.23 2.43 -9.24
CA PHE A 146 0.04 1.70 -9.17
C PHE A 146 0.03 0.64 -10.25
N ILE A 147 1.20 0.33 -10.81
CA ILE A 147 1.36 -0.72 -11.81
C ILE A 147 0.48 -0.43 -13.04
N THR A 148 0.74 0.69 -13.73
CA THR A 148 0.13 0.92 -15.05
C THR A 148 0.62 -0.18 -16.00
N PRO A 149 -0.28 -0.92 -16.69
CA PRO A 149 0.14 -1.86 -17.72
C PRO A 149 0.48 -1.04 -18.97
N HIS A 150 1.71 -0.54 -19.11
CA HIS A 150 2.30 -0.33 -20.45
C HIS A 150 3.81 -0.07 -20.40
N ALA A 151 4.59 -1.02 -20.93
CA ALA A 151 5.87 -0.74 -21.56
C ALA A 151 6.16 -1.80 -22.66
N ALA A 152 5.72 -1.45 -23.89
CA ALA A 152 6.10 -1.99 -25.19
C ALA A 152 5.52 -3.35 -25.65
N ALA A 153 4.28 -3.32 -26.15
CA ALA A 153 4.05 -3.96 -27.43
C ALA A 153 4.91 -3.21 -28.46
N ARG A 154 6.15 -3.67 -28.69
CA ARG A 154 6.89 -3.27 -29.88
C ARG A 154 6.04 -3.78 -31.05
N GLU A 155 5.41 -2.88 -31.80
CA GLU A 155 4.96 -3.21 -33.14
C GLU A 155 6.13 -3.87 -33.87
N PRO A 156 5.98 -5.10 -34.39
CA PRO A 156 6.99 -5.62 -35.27
C PRO A 156 7.03 -4.69 -36.48
N LYS A 157 8.15 -4.00 -36.68
CA LYS A 157 8.44 -3.35 -37.95
C LYS A 157 8.41 -4.46 -39.00
N MET A 158 7.30 -4.55 -39.75
CA MET A 158 7.25 -5.36 -40.96
C MET A 158 8.33 -4.82 -41.91
N ARG A 159 9.28 -5.69 -42.25
CA ARG A 159 10.19 -5.51 -43.37
C ARG A 159 9.48 -5.94 -44.65
#